data_AF-A0A2R6D6P5-F1
#
_entry.id   AF-A0A2R6D6P5-F1
#
_cell.length_a   1.000
_cell.length_b   1.000
_cell.length_c   1.000
_cell.angle_alpha   90.00
_cell.angle_beta   90.00
_cell.angle_gamma   90.00
#
_symmetry.space_group_name_H-M   'P 1'
#
loop_
_entity.id
_entity.type
_entity.pdbx_description
1 polymer ?
#
loop_
_entity_poly.entity_id
_entity_poly.type
_entity_poly.pdbx_seq_one_letter_code
_entity_poly.pdbx_strand_id
1 'polypeptide(L)'
;MTDSQDPTRRALLGTTATLGTLALAGCSTNDEATATDEPTETSTTGDGSTETPTAEPMAAPDVPLLNYALTLEHLENAFYREGLETFSDDELMNADALSAFGEEIRMEVPEYLATVGAHEAAHVTALSDTVEQLNGTPVGEGEYDFGYETPSEFLGVAQALENTGVSAYAGAAPQVVNNDVLAAAAGIHSVEARHAGFLNLVNGDLPFPDAVDEARSISEVLDIAGQFITSEVDPSVYETDEDRPTHDRKADNDTTDVNVLNYALTLEHLENAFYREGLETFSDDQLMDADALSVYGSEVTMAVPDHLRAVGEHEAAHVSSLTDTIEQLGGDPVSEAEYDFGYETPSEFLGVAQALENTGVAAYKGAAPTVSNDAVFNAAISIHSVEARHASFLNELNATAPFPDGVDEPMTMEEVREIAGQFIVE
;
A
#
# COMPACT_ATOMS: atom_id res chain seq x y z
N MET A 1 -37.47 33.78 25.77
CA MET A 1 -36.55 34.46 24.85
C MET A 1 -35.19 34.46 25.52
N THR A 2 -34.48 33.36 25.33
CA THR A 2 -33.10 33.19 25.75
C THR A 2 -32.43 32.47 24.60
N ASP A 3 -31.58 33.25 23.97
CA ASP A 3 -30.66 32.93 22.89
C ASP A 3 -29.63 31.92 23.41
N SER A 4 -29.32 30.90 22.63
CA SER A 4 -28.15 30.04 22.83
C SER A 4 -27.69 29.60 21.46
N GLN A 5 -26.76 30.37 20.93
CA GLN A 5 -25.77 29.85 20.00
C GLN A 5 -24.91 28.85 20.75
N ASP A 6 -24.70 27.68 20.16
CA ASP A 6 -23.46 26.94 20.37
C ASP A 6 -22.84 26.57 19.01
N PRO A 7 -21.51 26.73 18.87
CA PRO A 7 -20.82 26.79 17.59
C PRO A 7 -20.26 25.43 17.17
N THR A 8 -20.25 25.22 15.85
CA THR A 8 -19.42 24.26 15.14
C THR A 8 -17.96 24.29 15.63
N ARG A 9 -17.48 23.14 16.11
CA ARG A 9 -16.06 22.83 16.27
C ARG A 9 -15.83 21.36 15.90
N ARG A 10 -15.73 21.05 14.61
CA ARG A 10 -14.82 20.00 14.15
C ARG A 10 -13.49 20.69 13.87
N ALA A 11 -12.45 20.26 14.57
CA ALA A 11 -11.10 20.72 14.33
C ALA A 11 -10.65 20.09 13.01
N LEU A 12 -10.68 20.90 11.95
CA LEU A 12 -10.02 20.61 10.68
C LEU A 12 -8.52 20.47 10.98
N LEU A 13 -8.05 19.23 11.12
CA LEU A 13 -6.63 18.91 11.04
C LEU A 13 -6.29 18.96 9.56
N GLY A 14 -5.56 19.99 9.15
CA GLY A 14 -4.96 20.01 7.82
C GLY A 14 -3.98 18.86 7.73
N THR A 15 -4.28 17.89 6.88
CA THR A 15 -3.37 16.88 6.36
C THR A 15 -2.15 17.60 5.81
N THR A 16 -1.08 17.59 6.58
CA THR A 16 0.23 17.96 6.06
C THR A 16 0.75 16.62 5.54
N ALA A 17 0.73 16.41 4.22
CA ALA A 17 1.44 15.29 3.61
C ALA A 17 2.93 15.49 3.90
N THR A 18 3.38 15.02 5.06
CA THR A 18 4.80 14.94 5.38
C THR A 18 5.33 13.73 4.64
N LEU A 19 5.68 13.95 3.37
CA LEU A 19 6.67 13.10 2.72
C LEU A 19 7.94 13.23 3.57
N GLY A 20 8.21 12.21 4.39
CA GLY A 20 9.57 11.95 4.79
C GLY A 20 10.34 11.84 3.48
N THR A 21 11.22 12.79 3.20
CA THR A 21 12.19 12.63 2.11
C THR A 21 12.82 11.25 2.31
N LEU A 22 12.55 10.30 1.42
CA LEU A 22 13.35 9.08 1.30
C LEU A 22 14.77 9.54 0.91
N ALA A 23 15.51 10.00 1.91
CA ALA A 23 16.93 10.19 1.80
C ALA A 23 17.52 8.78 1.86
N LEU A 24 17.65 8.14 0.69
CA LEU A 24 18.53 6.99 0.50
C LEU A 24 19.92 7.42 0.97
N ALA A 25 20.23 7.14 2.24
CA ALA A 25 21.45 7.59 2.89
C ALA A 25 22.63 6.78 2.35
N GLY A 26 23.15 7.20 1.19
CA GLY A 26 24.40 6.70 0.64
C GLY A 26 25.55 6.96 1.61
N CYS A 27 25.99 5.92 2.31
CA CYS A 27 27.19 5.95 3.14
C CYS A 27 28.42 6.14 2.24
N SER A 28 28.88 7.38 2.09
CA SER A 28 30.22 7.67 1.55
C SER A 28 31.18 7.97 2.69
N THR A 29 32.08 7.02 2.95
CA THR A 29 33.23 7.19 3.84
C THR A 29 34.40 7.87 3.14
N ASN A 30 34.99 8.86 3.84
CA ASN A 30 36.38 9.35 3.78
C ASN A 30 36.79 10.20 2.54
N ASP A 31 37.60 11.26 2.62
CA ASP A 31 38.52 11.81 3.64
C ASP A 31 38.76 13.31 3.32
N GLU A 32 38.95 14.13 4.35
CA GLU A 32 39.47 15.51 4.23
C GLU A 32 40.95 15.51 3.84
N ALA A 33 41.32 16.24 2.78
CA ALA A 33 42.62 16.93 2.69
C ALA A 33 42.59 18.10 1.69
N THR A 34 42.71 19.31 2.22
CA THR A 34 42.99 20.56 1.50
C THR A 34 44.42 20.60 0.95
N ALA A 35 44.61 21.04 -0.30
CA ALA A 35 45.70 21.97 -0.69
C ALA A 35 45.52 22.52 -2.12
N THR A 36 45.66 23.83 -2.22
CA THR A 36 45.76 24.69 -3.41
C THR A 36 47.07 24.52 -4.19
N ASP A 37 47.02 24.50 -5.53
CA ASP A 37 47.84 25.36 -6.41
C ASP A 37 47.51 25.14 -7.91
N GLU A 38 47.47 26.24 -8.67
CA GLU A 38 47.51 26.30 -10.15
C GLU A 38 48.68 27.23 -10.54
N PRO A 39 49.13 27.31 -11.81
CA PRO A 39 49.15 26.30 -12.88
C PRO A 39 50.55 26.25 -13.56
N THR A 40 50.85 25.27 -14.40
CA THR A 40 51.92 25.40 -15.40
C THR A 40 51.64 24.56 -16.64
N GLU A 41 51.52 25.24 -17.78
CA GLU A 41 51.46 24.60 -19.10
C GLU A 41 52.79 23.94 -19.47
N THR A 42 52.73 22.73 -20.02
CA THR A 42 53.79 22.21 -20.90
C THR A 42 53.19 21.27 -21.94
N SER A 43 53.31 21.63 -23.22
CA SER A 43 53.01 20.74 -24.35
C SER A 43 53.86 19.48 -24.32
N THR A 44 53.27 18.31 -24.56
CA THR A 44 53.99 17.15 -25.12
C THR A 44 53.04 16.33 -26.01
N THR A 45 53.60 15.93 -27.15
CA THR A 45 53.01 15.16 -28.25
C THR A 45 52.86 13.67 -27.94
N GLY A 46 51.69 13.12 -28.27
CA GLY A 46 51.50 11.80 -28.88
C GLY A 46 51.68 10.55 -28.01
N ASP A 47 50.56 9.87 -27.73
CA ASP A 47 50.45 8.42 -27.93
C ASP A 47 48.97 8.04 -28.13
N GLY A 48 48.71 7.15 -29.07
CA GLY A 48 47.36 6.69 -29.41
C GLY A 48 46.84 5.74 -28.35
N SER A 49 46.07 6.26 -27.39
CA SER A 49 45.25 5.41 -26.54
C SER A 49 44.10 4.86 -27.36
N THR A 50 44.03 3.54 -27.42
CA THR A 50 42.86 2.82 -27.89
C THR A 50 41.82 3.01 -26.79
N GLU A 51 40.90 3.97 -27.00
CA GLU A 51 39.72 4.16 -26.15
C GLU A 51 38.99 2.81 -26.11
N THR A 52 39.12 2.11 -24.98
CA THR A 52 38.17 1.05 -24.64
C THR A 52 36.83 1.76 -24.49
N PRO A 53 35.73 1.30 -25.11
CA PRO A 53 34.44 1.92 -24.87
C PRO A 53 34.22 1.87 -23.36
N THR A 54 34.19 3.04 -22.72
CA THR A 54 33.63 3.16 -21.38
C THR A 54 32.22 2.63 -21.52
N ALA A 55 31.97 1.43 -20.99
CA ALA A 55 30.62 0.91 -20.87
C ALA A 55 29.80 2.02 -20.23
N GLU A 56 28.73 2.45 -20.90
CA GLU A 56 27.82 3.41 -20.30
C GLU A 56 27.43 2.86 -18.92
N PRO A 57 27.39 3.70 -17.87
CA PRO A 57 26.96 3.25 -16.57
C PRO A 57 25.58 2.62 -16.76
N MET A 58 25.49 1.31 -16.48
CA MET A 58 24.23 0.58 -16.61
C MET A 58 23.20 1.29 -15.73
N ALA A 59 22.00 1.53 -16.26
CA ALA A 59 20.87 1.88 -15.41
C ALA A 59 20.79 0.82 -14.31
N ALA A 60 20.59 1.24 -13.06
CA ALA A 60 20.50 0.27 -11.96
C ALA A 60 19.43 -0.78 -12.31
N PRO A 61 19.59 -2.04 -11.88
CA PRO A 61 18.74 -3.16 -12.32
C PRO A 61 17.24 -2.92 -12.09
N ASP A 62 16.87 -2.06 -11.15
CA ASP A 62 15.48 -1.74 -10.81
C ASP A 62 14.85 -0.62 -11.64
N VAL A 63 15.64 0.15 -12.41
CA VAL A 63 15.12 1.27 -13.22
C VAL A 63 13.97 0.85 -14.17
N PRO A 64 14.03 -0.29 -14.88
CA PRO A 64 12.91 -0.70 -15.72
C PRO A 64 11.62 -0.99 -14.94
N LEU A 65 11.72 -1.55 -13.73
CA LEU A 65 10.56 -1.81 -12.87
C LEU A 65 10.00 -0.52 -12.28
N LEU A 66 10.88 0.42 -11.91
CA LEU A 66 10.48 1.75 -11.44
C LEU A 66 9.79 2.55 -12.53
N ASN A 67 10.28 2.49 -13.78
CA ASN A 67 9.61 3.13 -14.92
C ASN A 67 8.28 2.45 -15.26
N TYR A 68 8.17 1.13 -15.06
CA TYR A 68 6.90 0.43 -15.14
C TYR A 68 5.90 0.96 -14.12
N ALA A 69 6.25 0.99 -12.83
CA ALA A 69 5.42 1.57 -11.78
C ALA A 69 5.06 3.03 -12.07
N LEU A 70 6.06 3.86 -12.42
CA LEU A 70 5.88 5.28 -12.73
C LEU A 70 4.94 5.53 -13.92
N THR A 71 4.84 4.59 -14.86
CA THR A 71 3.85 4.69 -15.94
C THR A 71 2.42 4.59 -15.40
N LEU A 72 2.18 3.71 -14.43
CA LEU A 72 0.89 3.51 -13.78
C LEU A 72 0.57 4.70 -12.87
N GLU A 73 1.52 5.15 -12.07
CA GLU A 73 1.36 6.35 -11.22
C GLU A 73 1.03 7.60 -12.05
N HIS A 74 1.63 7.74 -13.25
CA HIS A 74 1.29 8.82 -14.15
C HIS A 74 -0.14 8.71 -14.70
N LEU A 75 -0.64 7.50 -14.92
CA LEU A 75 -2.01 7.23 -15.36
C LEU A 75 -3.00 7.61 -14.25
N GLU A 76 -2.78 7.12 -13.03
CA GLU A 76 -3.62 7.38 -11.85
C GLU A 76 -3.60 8.86 -11.42
N ASN A 77 -2.41 9.48 -11.33
CA ASN A 77 -2.29 10.91 -11.05
C ASN A 77 -3.02 11.77 -12.09
N ALA A 78 -2.90 11.46 -13.39
CA ALA A 78 -3.63 12.18 -14.43
C ALA A 78 -5.14 11.95 -14.31
N PHE A 79 -5.57 10.71 -14.04
CA PHE A 79 -6.97 10.36 -13.84
C PHE A 79 -7.63 11.17 -12.73
N TYR A 80 -7.05 11.21 -11.53
CA TYR A 80 -7.62 11.98 -10.41
C TYR A 80 -7.57 13.48 -10.67
N ARG A 81 -6.45 13.98 -11.21
CA ARG A 81 -6.30 15.40 -11.54
C ARG A 81 -7.36 15.86 -12.54
N GLU A 82 -7.61 15.09 -13.60
CA GLU A 82 -8.62 15.42 -14.62
C GLU A 82 -10.06 15.23 -14.10
N GLY A 83 -10.32 14.17 -13.35
CA GLY A 83 -11.64 13.88 -12.78
C GLY A 83 -12.09 14.94 -11.78
N LEU A 84 -11.20 15.35 -10.87
CA LEU A 84 -11.45 16.39 -9.87
C LEU A 84 -11.53 17.79 -10.46
N GLU A 85 -10.92 18.03 -11.64
CA GLU A 85 -11.16 19.26 -12.41
C GLU A 85 -12.51 19.24 -13.17
N THR A 86 -12.97 18.04 -13.54
CA THR A 86 -14.18 17.84 -14.35
C THR A 86 -15.46 17.92 -13.52
N PHE A 87 -15.49 17.27 -12.36
CA PHE A 87 -16.66 17.21 -11.48
C PHE A 87 -16.47 18.08 -10.24
N SER A 88 -17.51 18.84 -9.89
CA SER A 88 -17.53 19.56 -8.61
C SER A 88 -17.75 18.62 -7.42
N ASP A 89 -17.35 19.04 -6.22
CA ASP A 89 -17.64 18.32 -4.97
C ASP A 89 -19.13 17.99 -4.83
N ASP A 90 -20.01 18.93 -5.23
CA ASP A 90 -21.45 18.75 -5.25
C ASP A 90 -21.90 17.63 -6.20
N GLU A 91 -21.25 17.46 -7.35
CA GLU A 91 -21.54 16.37 -8.29
C GLU A 91 -21.01 15.03 -7.76
N LEU A 92 -19.79 15.00 -7.24
CA LEU A 92 -19.17 13.81 -6.67
C LEU A 92 -19.95 13.26 -5.48
N MET A 93 -20.30 14.10 -4.49
CA MET A 93 -21.07 13.65 -3.32
C MET A 93 -22.51 13.21 -3.66
N ASN A 94 -23.02 13.58 -4.83
CA ASN A 94 -24.35 13.18 -5.30
C ASN A 94 -24.30 12.14 -6.44
N ALA A 95 -23.16 11.47 -6.63
CA ALA A 95 -23.07 10.32 -7.53
C ALA A 95 -24.08 9.24 -7.15
N ASP A 96 -24.71 8.61 -8.15
CA ASP A 96 -25.68 7.53 -7.91
C ASP A 96 -25.05 6.34 -7.18
N ALA A 97 -23.75 6.06 -7.40
CA ALA A 97 -22.99 5.03 -6.69
C ALA A 97 -23.04 5.23 -5.17
N LEU A 98 -23.08 6.49 -4.72
CA LEU A 98 -23.10 6.83 -3.30
C LEU A 98 -24.50 6.84 -2.68
N SER A 99 -25.55 6.47 -3.43
CA SER A 99 -26.95 6.63 -2.97
C SER A 99 -27.31 5.82 -1.71
N ALA A 100 -26.56 4.76 -1.42
CA ALA A 100 -26.67 3.95 -0.20
C ALA A 100 -26.12 4.67 1.05
N PHE A 101 -25.28 5.69 0.86
CA PHE A 101 -24.57 6.38 1.94
C PHE A 101 -25.33 7.59 2.46
N GLY A 102 -25.24 7.80 3.78
CA GLY A 102 -25.77 8.99 4.44
C GLY A 102 -25.07 10.27 3.95
N GLU A 103 -25.73 11.42 4.09
CA GLU A 103 -25.19 12.72 3.65
C GLU A 103 -23.83 13.03 4.29
N GLU A 104 -23.62 12.69 5.56
CA GLU A 104 -22.35 12.92 6.26
C GLU A 104 -21.16 12.24 5.56
N ILE A 105 -21.28 10.95 5.23
CA ILE A 105 -20.24 10.20 4.52
C ILE A 105 -20.05 10.72 3.09
N ARG A 106 -21.16 10.99 2.38
CA ARG A 106 -21.09 11.51 1.00
C ARG A 106 -20.31 12.83 0.91
N MET A 107 -20.41 13.68 1.93
CA MET A 107 -19.69 14.95 1.99
C MET A 107 -18.17 14.79 2.17
N GLU A 108 -17.69 13.63 2.63
CA GLU A 108 -16.26 13.35 2.81
C GLU A 108 -15.61 12.78 1.53
N VAL A 109 -16.39 12.11 0.68
CA VAL A 109 -15.88 11.45 -0.54
C VAL A 109 -15.06 12.39 -1.45
N PRO A 110 -15.46 13.64 -1.76
CA PRO A 110 -14.63 14.53 -2.58
C PRO A 110 -13.24 14.81 -1.98
N GLU A 111 -13.15 14.97 -0.66
CA GLU A 111 -11.87 15.20 0.03
C GLU A 111 -11.01 13.93 0.04
N TYR A 112 -11.62 12.75 0.19
CA TYR A 112 -10.91 11.48 0.09
C TYR A 112 -10.36 11.26 -1.32
N LEU A 113 -11.14 11.55 -2.37
CA LEU A 113 -10.65 11.49 -3.76
C LEU A 113 -9.53 12.49 -4.03
N ALA A 114 -9.61 13.70 -3.46
CA ALA A 114 -8.52 14.68 -3.53
C ALA A 114 -7.26 14.21 -2.78
N THR A 115 -7.43 13.48 -1.68
CA THR A 115 -6.33 12.88 -0.93
C THR A 115 -5.66 11.77 -1.75
N VAL A 116 -6.43 10.89 -2.39
CA VAL A 116 -5.89 9.89 -3.33
C VAL A 116 -5.09 10.57 -4.43
N GLY A 117 -5.67 11.55 -5.15
CA GLY A 117 -4.93 12.27 -6.19
C GLY A 117 -3.64 12.97 -5.68
N ALA A 118 -3.59 13.37 -4.41
CA ALA A 118 -2.37 13.89 -3.80
C ALA A 118 -1.33 12.81 -3.48
N HIS A 119 -1.76 11.59 -3.14
CA HIS A 119 -0.90 10.42 -2.98
C HIS A 119 -0.30 10.01 -4.33
N GLU A 120 -1.11 9.88 -5.39
CA GLU A 120 -0.62 9.56 -6.75
C GLU A 120 0.45 10.56 -7.22
N ALA A 121 0.21 11.86 -7.01
CA ALA A 121 1.18 12.89 -7.35
C ALA A 121 2.49 12.76 -6.55
N ALA A 122 2.40 12.31 -5.30
CA ALA A 122 3.55 12.07 -4.44
C ALA A 122 4.32 10.82 -4.86
N HIS A 123 3.63 9.74 -5.28
CA HIS A 123 4.25 8.53 -5.81
C HIS A 123 5.00 8.80 -7.12
N VAL A 124 4.38 9.53 -8.06
CA VAL A 124 5.06 10.01 -9.28
C VAL A 124 6.36 10.72 -8.94
N THR A 125 6.33 11.62 -7.95
CA THR A 125 7.52 12.36 -7.50
C THR A 125 8.57 11.42 -6.92
N ALA A 126 8.17 10.53 -6.00
CA ALA A 126 9.09 9.61 -5.33
C ALA A 126 9.76 8.62 -6.31
N LEU A 127 9.00 8.06 -7.25
CA LEU A 127 9.53 7.16 -8.27
C LEU A 127 10.44 7.89 -9.25
N SER A 128 10.06 9.09 -9.71
CA SER A 128 10.91 9.91 -10.58
C SER A 128 12.25 10.22 -9.91
N ASP A 129 12.22 10.69 -8.67
CA ASP A 129 13.42 11.00 -7.89
C ASP A 129 14.28 9.73 -7.69
N THR A 130 13.67 8.57 -7.47
CA THR A 130 14.38 7.30 -7.29
C THR A 130 15.05 6.86 -8.59
N VAL A 131 14.35 6.96 -9.73
CA VAL A 131 14.93 6.65 -11.04
C VAL A 131 16.13 7.54 -11.33
N GLU A 132 16.04 8.85 -11.07
CA GLU A 132 17.16 9.78 -11.24
C GLU A 132 18.35 9.47 -10.32
N GLN A 133 18.09 9.16 -9.04
CA GLN A 133 19.13 8.76 -8.07
C GLN A 133 19.87 7.49 -8.51
N LEU A 134 19.18 6.59 -9.21
CA LEU A 134 19.74 5.38 -9.79
C LEU A 134 20.42 5.62 -11.16
N ASN A 135 20.59 6.89 -11.58
CA ASN A 135 21.11 7.32 -12.88
C ASN A 135 20.28 6.81 -14.07
N GLY A 136 19.01 6.50 -13.84
CA GLY A 136 18.03 6.22 -14.89
C GLY A 136 17.44 7.50 -15.48
N THR A 137 16.59 7.34 -16.49
CA THR A 137 15.74 8.40 -17.02
C THR A 137 14.29 8.06 -16.68
N PRO A 138 13.59 8.90 -15.89
CA PRO A 138 12.18 8.70 -15.61
C PRO A 138 11.37 8.71 -16.90
N VAL A 139 10.43 7.78 -17.03
CA VAL A 139 9.41 7.84 -18.06
C VAL A 139 8.55 9.09 -17.84
N GLY A 140 8.14 9.74 -18.93
CA GLY A 140 7.26 10.91 -18.85
C GLY A 140 5.78 10.53 -18.84
N GLU A 141 4.94 11.44 -18.36
CA GLU A 141 3.48 11.32 -18.44
C GLU A 141 3.00 11.14 -19.90
N GLY A 142 2.06 10.21 -20.10
CA GLY A 142 1.41 9.95 -21.39
C GLY A 142 0.21 10.87 -21.68
N GLU A 143 -0.53 10.54 -22.74
CA GLU A 143 -1.84 11.12 -23.05
C GLU A 143 -2.92 10.05 -22.80
N TYR A 144 -4.02 10.41 -22.13
CA TYR A 144 -5.02 9.46 -21.65
C TYR A 144 -6.45 9.77 -22.13
N ASP A 145 -7.28 8.73 -22.21
CA ASP A 145 -8.74 8.82 -22.40
C ASP A 145 -9.42 7.81 -21.46
N PHE A 146 -10.06 8.34 -20.42
CA PHE A 146 -10.69 7.55 -19.36
C PHE A 146 -12.16 7.21 -19.64
N GLY A 147 -12.79 7.84 -20.63
CA GLY A 147 -14.13 7.50 -21.11
C GLY A 147 -15.30 7.68 -20.13
N TYR A 148 -15.11 8.30 -18.95
CA TYR A 148 -16.22 8.58 -18.02
C TYR A 148 -17.00 9.84 -18.44
N GLU A 149 -18.32 9.85 -18.24
CA GLU A 149 -19.19 11.01 -18.49
C GLU A 149 -19.88 11.50 -17.20
N THR A 150 -19.92 10.65 -16.16
CA THR A 150 -20.63 10.89 -14.90
C THR A 150 -19.75 10.63 -13.68
N PRO A 151 -20.07 11.22 -12.51
CA PRO A 151 -19.37 10.93 -11.25
C PRO A 151 -19.35 9.43 -10.88
N SER A 152 -20.43 8.70 -11.15
CA SER A 152 -20.48 7.25 -10.89
C SER A 152 -19.56 6.47 -11.83
N GLU A 153 -19.45 6.86 -13.10
CA GLU A 153 -18.49 6.25 -14.02
C GLU A 153 -17.05 6.58 -13.63
N PHE A 154 -16.78 7.81 -13.17
CA PHE A 154 -15.48 8.17 -12.60
C PHE A 154 -15.13 7.27 -11.41
N LEU A 155 -16.02 7.11 -10.41
CA LEU A 155 -15.78 6.20 -9.28
C LEU A 155 -15.56 4.75 -9.71
N GLY A 156 -16.24 4.29 -10.77
CA GLY A 156 -16.03 2.95 -11.33
C GLY A 156 -14.69 2.78 -12.05
N VAL A 157 -14.22 3.80 -12.78
CA VAL A 157 -12.88 3.77 -13.38
C VAL A 157 -11.80 3.86 -12.30
N ALA A 158 -12.01 4.69 -11.28
CA ALA A 158 -11.11 4.80 -10.13
C ALA A 158 -10.93 3.43 -9.48
N GLN A 159 -12.03 2.74 -9.16
CA GLN A 159 -12.01 1.39 -8.62
C GLN A 159 -11.19 0.42 -9.50
N ALA A 160 -11.35 0.49 -10.82
CA ALA A 160 -10.63 -0.39 -11.74
C ALA A 160 -9.12 -0.10 -11.78
N LEU A 161 -8.73 1.18 -11.71
CA LEU A 161 -7.33 1.60 -11.67
C LEU A 161 -6.66 1.15 -10.38
N GLU A 162 -7.18 1.50 -9.20
CA GLU A 162 -6.57 1.13 -7.91
C GLU A 162 -6.42 -0.39 -7.76
N ASN A 163 -7.45 -1.17 -8.12
CA ASN A 163 -7.35 -2.64 -8.07
C ASN A 163 -6.30 -3.17 -9.08
N THR A 164 -6.06 -2.47 -10.18
CA THR A 164 -4.98 -2.78 -11.12
C THR A 164 -3.62 -2.41 -10.53
N GLY A 165 -3.49 -1.24 -9.90
CA GLY A 165 -2.30 -0.79 -9.17
C GLY A 165 -1.84 -1.79 -8.11
N VAL A 166 -2.77 -2.28 -7.27
CA VAL A 166 -2.50 -3.35 -6.29
C VAL A 166 -1.86 -4.57 -6.96
N SER A 167 -2.50 -5.11 -7.99
CA SER A 167 -2.01 -6.31 -8.68
C SER A 167 -0.67 -6.10 -9.41
N ALA A 168 -0.41 -4.87 -9.85
CA ALA A 168 0.82 -4.46 -10.54
C ALA A 168 2.02 -4.42 -9.59
N TYR A 169 1.87 -3.75 -8.45
CA TYR A 169 2.89 -3.72 -7.41
C TYR A 169 3.17 -5.13 -6.86
N ALA A 170 2.13 -5.91 -6.56
CA ALA A 170 2.29 -7.29 -6.11
C ALA A 170 3.05 -8.16 -7.13
N GLY A 171 2.82 -7.97 -8.44
CA GLY A 171 3.50 -8.71 -9.51
C GLY A 171 4.94 -8.24 -9.82
N ALA A 172 5.24 -6.97 -9.57
CA ALA A 172 6.56 -6.39 -9.84
C ALA A 172 7.51 -6.47 -8.63
N ALA A 173 7.00 -6.33 -7.40
CA ALA A 173 7.81 -6.36 -6.17
C ALA A 173 8.75 -7.57 -6.05
N PRO A 174 8.37 -8.80 -6.45
CA PRO A 174 9.25 -9.96 -6.37
C PRO A 174 10.51 -9.86 -7.25
N GLN A 175 10.52 -8.95 -8.23
CA GLN A 175 11.62 -8.77 -9.18
C GLN A 175 12.59 -7.67 -8.75
N VAL A 176 12.25 -6.87 -7.74
CA VAL A 176 13.07 -5.75 -7.24
C VAL A 176 14.33 -6.27 -6.55
N VAL A 177 15.48 -5.75 -6.96
CA VAL A 177 16.81 -6.16 -6.50
C VAL A 177 17.25 -5.40 -5.26
N ASN A 178 17.03 -4.08 -5.22
CA ASN A 178 17.42 -3.23 -4.11
C ASN A 178 16.36 -3.27 -2.99
N ASN A 179 16.76 -3.66 -1.78
CA ASN A 179 15.85 -3.75 -0.62
C ASN A 179 15.27 -2.41 -0.17
N ASP A 180 15.98 -1.29 -0.37
CA ASP A 180 15.44 0.03 -0.05
C ASP A 180 14.32 0.42 -1.04
N VAL A 181 14.51 0.08 -2.33
CA VAL A 181 13.47 0.25 -3.36
C VAL A 181 12.28 -0.67 -3.06
N LEU A 182 12.53 -1.91 -2.65
CA LEU A 182 11.48 -2.85 -2.28
C LEU A 182 10.67 -2.36 -1.08
N ALA A 183 11.33 -1.83 -0.05
CA ALA A 183 10.66 -1.29 1.13
C ALA A 183 9.79 -0.08 0.78
N ALA A 184 10.25 0.79 -0.13
CA ALA A 184 9.44 1.90 -0.64
C ALA A 184 8.23 1.39 -1.44
N ALA A 185 8.45 0.47 -2.38
CA ALA A 185 7.41 -0.11 -3.21
C ALA A 185 6.34 -0.85 -2.39
N ALA A 186 6.73 -1.56 -1.33
CA ALA A 186 5.79 -2.21 -0.43
C ALA A 186 4.90 -1.19 0.30
N GLY A 187 5.41 0.00 0.63
CA GLY A 187 4.61 1.04 1.28
C GLY A 187 3.64 1.76 0.34
N ILE A 188 3.97 1.85 -0.95
CA ILE A 188 3.03 2.33 -1.97
C ILE A 188 1.95 1.26 -2.18
N HIS A 189 2.36 0.00 -2.36
CA HIS A 189 1.45 -1.13 -2.55
C HIS A 189 0.33 -1.24 -1.51
N SER A 190 0.61 -1.02 -0.23
CA SER A 190 -0.44 -1.03 0.79
C SER A 190 -1.35 0.20 0.70
N VAL A 191 -0.84 1.36 0.28
CA VAL A 191 -1.66 2.56 0.05
C VAL A 191 -2.60 2.36 -1.15
N GLU A 192 -2.12 1.80 -2.26
CA GLU A 192 -2.96 1.36 -3.40
C GLU A 192 -4.10 0.45 -2.92
N ALA A 193 -3.77 -0.51 -2.05
CA ALA A 193 -4.74 -1.45 -1.53
C ALA A 193 -5.76 -0.78 -0.60
N ARG A 194 -5.36 0.24 0.18
CA ARG A 194 -6.29 1.05 0.97
C ARG A 194 -7.25 1.85 0.08
N HIS A 195 -6.75 2.46 -0.99
CA HIS A 195 -7.58 3.19 -1.96
C HIS A 195 -8.55 2.25 -2.64
N ALA A 196 -8.07 1.10 -3.12
CA ALA A 196 -8.89 0.05 -3.72
C ALA A 196 -9.99 -0.44 -2.77
N GLY A 197 -9.67 -0.65 -1.49
CA GLY A 197 -10.65 -1.03 -0.47
C GLY A 197 -11.74 0.02 -0.27
N PHE A 198 -11.36 1.30 -0.19
CA PHE A 198 -12.31 2.41 -0.10
C PHE A 198 -13.18 2.53 -1.35
N LEU A 199 -12.59 2.47 -2.54
CA LEU A 199 -13.33 2.58 -3.80
C LEU A 199 -14.27 1.41 -4.04
N ASN A 200 -13.88 0.20 -3.64
CA ASN A 200 -14.78 -0.95 -3.60
C ASN A 200 -15.98 -0.66 -2.70
N LEU A 201 -15.74 -0.17 -1.47
CA LEU A 201 -16.82 0.17 -0.53
C LEU A 201 -17.80 1.17 -1.14
N VAL A 202 -17.31 2.32 -1.63
CA VAL A 202 -18.18 3.40 -2.12
C VAL A 202 -18.89 3.08 -3.44
N ASN A 203 -18.39 2.11 -4.21
CA ASN A 203 -19.11 1.54 -5.36
C ASN A 203 -20.08 0.42 -4.99
N GLY A 204 -20.15 0.04 -3.70
CA GLY A 204 -21.10 -0.95 -3.19
C GLY A 204 -20.62 -2.40 -3.27
N ASP A 205 -19.33 -2.62 -3.54
CA ASP A 205 -18.69 -3.92 -3.54
C ASP A 205 -18.07 -4.25 -2.17
N LEU A 206 -17.69 -5.52 -1.98
CA LEU A 206 -16.92 -5.94 -0.80
C LEU A 206 -15.53 -5.26 -0.85
N PRO A 207 -15.09 -4.54 0.20
CA PRO A 207 -13.83 -3.80 0.16
C PRO A 207 -12.59 -4.67 -0.11
N PHE A 208 -12.63 -5.90 0.41
CA PHE A 208 -11.62 -6.95 0.32
C PHE A 208 -12.27 -8.19 -0.30
N PRO A 209 -12.26 -8.35 -1.63
CA PRO A 209 -13.02 -9.41 -2.29
C PRO A 209 -12.43 -10.81 -2.07
N ASP A 210 -11.12 -10.90 -1.83
CA ASP A 210 -10.37 -12.14 -1.74
C ASP A 210 -9.48 -12.14 -0.49
N ALA A 211 -9.23 -13.34 0.06
CA ALA A 211 -8.28 -13.55 1.17
C ALA A 211 -6.81 -13.45 0.73
N VAL A 212 -6.54 -13.44 -0.57
CA VAL A 212 -5.20 -13.27 -1.13
C VAL A 212 -5.38 -12.56 -2.46
N ASP A 213 -4.82 -11.36 -2.59
CA ASP A 213 -4.95 -10.59 -3.83
C ASP A 213 -4.11 -11.21 -4.98
N GLU A 214 -4.66 -11.15 -6.19
CA GLU A 214 -4.00 -11.63 -7.40
C GLU A 214 -2.82 -10.71 -7.79
N ALA A 215 -1.63 -11.29 -7.90
CA ALA A 215 -0.49 -10.63 -8.55
C ALA A 215 -0.53 -10.85 -10.06
N ARG A 216 -0.47 -9.77 -10.86
CA ARG A 216 -0.51 -9.84 -12.33
C ARG A 216 0.85 -9.62 -12.95
N SER A 217 1.09 -10.23 -14.11
CA SER A 217 2.30 -9.94 -14.87
C SER A 217 2.28 -8.52 -15.42
N ILE A 218 3.45 -7.94 -15.66
CA ILE A 218 3.62 -6.63 -16.31
C ILE A 218 2.80 -6.55 -17.61
N SER A 219 2.81 -7.60 -18.43
CA SER A 219 2.03 -7.63 -19.67
C SER A 219 0.52 -7.57 -19.44
N GLU A 220 0.00 -8.31 -18.46
CA GLU A 220 -1.44 -8.32 -18.16
C GLU A 220 -1.89 -6.95 -17.65
N VAL A 221 -1.08 -6.31 -16.81
CA VAL A 221 -1.34 -4.96 -16.33
C VAL A 221 -1.29 -3.94 -17.46
N LEU A 222 -0.28 -3.99 -18.32
CA LEU A 222 -0.18 -3.08 -19.46
C LEU A 222 -1.32 -3.28 -20.47
N ASP A 223 -1.85 -4.49 -20.61
CA ASP A 223 -3.05 -4.76 -21.42
C ASP A 223 -4.32 -4.14 -20.83
N ILE A 224 -4.41 -4.01 -19.50
CA ILE A 224 -5.51 -3.31 -18.80
C ILE A 224 -5.31 -1.80 -18.90
N ALA A 225 -4.18 -1.29 -18.40
CA ALA A 225 -3.84 0.13 -18.37
C ALA A 225 -3.80 0.74 -19.78
N GLY A 226 -3.30 0.00 -20.77
CA GLY A 226 -3.20 0.43 -22.17
C GLY A 226 -4.55 0.70 -22.85
N GLN A 227 -5.68 0.35 -22.23
CA GLN A 227 -7.00 0.75 -22.71
C GLN A 227 -7.27 2.25 -22.54
N PHE A 228 -6.58 2.88 -21.60
CA PHE A 228 -6.70 4.31 -21.29
C PHE A 228 -5.59 5.15 -21.94
N ILE A 229 -4.47 4.54 -22.35
CA ILE A 229 -3.32 5.27 -22.91
C ILE A 229 -3.50 5.48 -24.41
N THR A 230 -3.51 6.75 -24.83
CA THR A 230 -3.69 7.16 -26.24
C THR A 230 -2.41 7.58 -26.93
N SER A 231 -1.37 7.95 -26.17
CA SER A 231 -0.02 8.19 -26.67
C SER A 231 0.74 6.90 -26.99
N GLU A 232 1.81 7.00 -27.79
CA GLU A 232 2.74 5.87 -27.97
C GLU A 232 3.52 5.61 -26.66
N VAL A 233 3.44 4.38 -26.14
CA VAL A 233 4.29 3.90 -25.03
C VAL A 233 5.47 3.15 -25.63
N ASP A 234 6.69 3.49 -25.22
CA ASP A 234 7.89 2.75 -25.61
C ASP A 234 8.08 1.55 -24.66
N PRO A 235 7.77 0.30 -25.08
CA PRO A 235 7.88 -0.85 -24.20
C PRO A 235 9.31 -1.18 -23.80
N SER A 236 10.32 -0.64 -24.51
CA SER A 236 11.72 -0.91 -24.20
C SER A 236 12.15 -0.32 -22.85
N VAL A 237 11.39 0.65 -22.30
CA VAL A 237 11.70 1.24 -21.00
C VAL A 237 11.41 0.28 -19.83
N TYR A 238 10.68 -0.81 -20.08
CA TYR A 238 10.36 -1.85 -19.09
C TYR A 238 11.23 -3.11 -19.25
N GLU A 239 12.06 -3.18 -20.30
CA GLU A 239 12.89 -4.35 -20.55
C GLU A 239 13.97 -4.50 -19.48
N THR A 240 14.02 -5.69 -18.89
CA THR A 240 15.05 -6.07 -17.91
C THR A 240 16.15 -6.88 -18.60
N ASP A 241 17.40 -6.69 -18.16
CA ASP A 241 18.55 -7.36 -18.76
C ASP A 241 18.55 -8.89 -18.46
N GLU A 242 19.01 -9.71 -19.41
CA GLU A 242 19.22 -11.15 -19.20
C GLU A 242 20.28 -11.43 -18.12
N ASP A 243 21.23 -10.50 -17.92
CA ASP A 243 22.28 -10.58 -16.90
C ASP A 243 21.89 -9.86 -15.58
N ARG A 244 20.59 -9.63 -15.34
CA ARG A 244 20.06 -8.98 -14.12
C ARG A 244 20.56 -9.71 -12.85
N PRO A 245 21.09 -8.98 -11.85
CA PRO A 245 21.44 -9.56 -10.55
C PRO A 245 20.21 -10.19 -9.88
N THR A 246 20.43 -11.28 -9.16
CA THR A 246 19.40 -11.86 -8.29
C THR A 246 19.17 -10.92 -7.10
N HIS A 247 17.91 -10.65 -6.77
CA HIS A 247 17.53 -9.98 -5.53
C HIS A 247 18.03 -10.76 -4.31
N ASP A 248 18.43 -10.03 -3.27
CA ASP A 248 18.90 -10.60 -1.99
C ASP A 248 18.07 -10.01 -0.84
N ARG A 249 16.80 -10.44 -0.76
CA ARG A 249 15.84 -10.07 0.30
C ARG A 249 16.15 -10.80 1.61
N LYS A 250 17.39 -10.69 2.07
CA LYS A 250 17.86 -11.39 3.25
C LYS A 250 18.17 -10.41 4.35
N ALA A 251 17.70 -10.72 5.56
CA ALA A 251 18.12 -9.99 6.75
C ALA A 251 19.65 -10.11 6.95
N ASP A 252 20.28 -9.04 7.43
CA ASP A 252 21.71 -9.00 7.80
C ASP A 252 22.07 -9.82 9.07
N ASN A 253 21.18 -10.72 9.49
CA ASN A 253 21.29 -11.52 10.70
C ASN A 253 20.91 -13.00 10.44
N ASP A 254 20.78 -13.80 11.49
CA ASP A 254 20.46 -15.23 11.40
C ASP A 254 18.96 -15.51 11.20
N THR A 255 18.12 -14.50 10.91
CA THR A 255 16.70 -14.68 10.60
C THR A 255 16.54 -15.47 9.31
N THR A 256 15.84 -16.60 9.41
CA THR A 256 15.48 -17.45 8.27
C THR A 256 14.05 -17.16 7.80
N ASP A 257 13.71 -17.55 6.57
CA ASP A 257 12.32 -17.44 6.07
C ASP A 257 11.32 -18.15 6.99
N VAL A 258 11.71 -19.28 7.60
CA VAL A 258 10.87 -19.98 8.60
C VAL A 258 10.68 -19.14 9.87
N ASN A 259 11.66 -18.32 10.26
CA ASN A 259 11.48 -17.38 11.37
C ASN A 259 10.55 -16.24 10.99
N VAL A 260 10.63 -15.71 9.76
CA VAL A 260 9.72 -14.66 9.28
C VAL A 260 8.29 -15.20 9.16
N LEU A 261 8.11 -16.40 8.62
CA LEU A 261 6.82 -17.06 8.52
C LEU A 261 6.20 -17.33 9.89
N ASN A 262 6.97 -17.82 10.87
CA ASN A 262 6.45 -18.01 12.22
C ASN A 262 6.12 -16.69 12.92
N TYR A 263 6.86 -15.62 12.59
CA TYR A 263 6.52 -14.28 13.05
C TYR A 263 5.17 -13.82 12.46
N ALA A 264 4.97 -13.93 11.14
CA ALA A 264 3.69 -13.62 10.51
C ALA A 264 2.57 -14.49 11.07
N LEU A 265 2.76 -15.82 11.17
CA LEU A 265 1.77 -16.75 11.71
C LEU A 265 1.37 -16.43 13.16
N THR A 266 2.27 -15.82 13.95
CA THR A 266 1.92 -15.35 15.30
C THR A 266 0.89 -14.22 15.26
N LEU A 267 0.99 -13.32 14.28
CA LEU A 267 0.05 -12.20 14.07
C LEU A 267 -1.27 -12.72 13.50
N GLU A 268 -1.22 -13.58 12.47
CA GLU A 268 -2.43 -14.18 11.91
C GLU A 268 -3.22 -14.99 12.95
N HIS A 269 -2.53 -15.68 13.86
CA HIS A 269 -3.21 -16.36 14.98
C HIS A 269 -3.91 -15.38 15.93
N LEU A 270 -3.29 -14.24 16.21
CA LEU A 270 -3.85 -13.18 17.05
C LEU A 270 -5.11 -12.59 16.38
N GLU A 271 -5.04 -12.23 15.10
CA GLU A 271 -6.15 -11.62 14.36
C GLU A 271 -7.29 -12.63 14.11
N ASN A 272 -6.98 -13.86 13.69
CA ASN A 272 -7.98 -14.92 13.55
C ASN A 272 -8.70 -15.21 14.87
N ALA A 273 -7.97 -15.31 15.99
CA ALA A 273 -8.59 -15.49 17.31
C ALA A 273 -9.44 -14.28 17.70
N PHE A 274 -8.95 -13.06 17.44
CA PHE A 274 -9.66 -11.82 17.71
C PHE A 274 -11.03 -11.76 17.03
N TYR A 275 -11.10 -11.98 15.71
CA TYR A 275 -12.37 -11.97 14.98
C TYR A 275 -13.27 -13.12 15.40
N ARG A 276 -12.72 -14.33 15.53
CA ARG A 276 -13.47 -15.51 15.95
C ARG A 276 -14.16 -15.28 17.30
N GLU A 277 -13.45 -14.74 18.29
CA GLU A 277 -13.98 -14.47 19.62
C GLU A 277 -14.93 -13.27 19.65
N GLY A 278 -14.61 -12.19 18.94
CA GLY A 278 -15.44 -10.99 18.87
C GLY A 278 -16.80 -11.25 18.23
N LEU A 279 -16.81 -12.00 17.13
CA LEU A 279 -18.01 -12.40 16.40
C LEU A 279 -18.86 -13.45 17.15
N GLU A 280 -18.25 -14.23 18.07
CA GLU A 280 -18.99 -15.07 19.00
C GLU A 280 -19.57 -14.27 20.18
N THR A 281 -18.89 -13.20 20.59
CA THR A 281 -19.25 -12.37 21.76
C THR A 281 -20.39 -11.41 21.46
N PHE A 282 -20.36 -10.74 20.30
CA PHE A 282 -21.36 -9.74 19.91
C PHE A 282 -22.29 -10.29 18.84
N SER A 283 -23.60 -10.16 19.05
CA SER A 283 -24.57 -10.44 17.99
C SER A 283 -24.52 -9.37 16.89
N ASP A 284 -24.98 -9.73 15.69
CA ASP A 284 -25.15 -8.81 14.56
C ASP A 284 -25.83 -7.50 14.96
N ASP A 285 -26.95 -7.56 15.70
CA ASP A 285 -27.66 -6.35 16.16
C ASP A 285 -26.75 -5.45 17.02
N GLN A 286 -25.90 -6.02 17.88
CA GLN A 286 -24.96 -5.24 18.70
C GLN A 286 -23.84 -4.61 17.86
N LEU A 287 -23.35 -5.32 16.84
CA LEU A 287 -22.34 -4.79 15.93
C LEU A 287 -22.91 -3.65 15.07
N MET A 288 -24.13 -3.82 14.54
CA MET A 288 -24.83 -2.78 13.77
C MET A 288 -25.16 -1.54 14.62
N ASP A 289 -25.48 -1.73 15.91
CA ASP A 289 -25.81 -0.66 16.86
C ASP A 289 -24.57 -0.07 17.57
N ALA A 290 -23.35 -0.39 17.15
CA ALA A 290 -22.13 0.16 17.74
C ALA A 290 -22.11 1.70 17.65
N ASP A 291 -21.73 2.39 18.73
CA ASP A 291 -21.69 3.87 18.79
C ASP A 291 -20.75 4.45 17.72
N ALA A 292 -19.64 3.77 17.43
CA ALA A 292 -18.71 4.10 16.34
C ALA A 292 -19.40 4.23 14.97
N LEU A 293 -20.46 3.46 14.75
CA LEU A 293 -21.19 3.43 13.49
C LEU A 293 -22.34 4.46 13.41
N SER A 294 -22.54 5.29 14.45
CA SER A 294 -23.69 6.19 14.56
C SER A 294 -23.79 7.26 13.46
N VAL A 295 -22.71 7.50 12.72
CA VAL A 295 -22.65 8.42 11.57
C VAL A 295 -23.05 7.75 10.24
N TYR A 296 -23.12 6.42 10.21
CA TYR A 296 -23.41 5.65 9.00
C TYR A 296 -24.92 5.43 8.80
N GLY A 297 -25.30 5.28 7.52
CA GLY A 297 -26.66 4.90 7.15
C GLY A 297 -26.96 3.43 7.47
N SER A 298 -28.26 3.08 7.48
CA SER A 298 -28.70 1.71 7.75
C SER A 298 -28.14 0.68 6.76
N GLU A 299 -27.91 1.08 5.51
CA GLU A 299 -27.42 0.16 4.47
C GLU A 299 -25.98 -0.29 4.74
N VAL A 300 -25.09 0.64 5.07
CA VAL A 300 -23.70 0.34 5.46
C VAL A 300 -23.65 -0.47 6.76
N THR A 301 -24.38 -0.03 7.79
CA THR A 301 -24.38 -0.73 9.09
C THR A 301 -24.89 -2.16 8.98
N MET A 302 -25.90 -2.44 8.14
CA MET A 302 -26.38 -3.79 7.89
C MET A 302 -25.33 -4.72 7.26
N ALA A 303 -24.36 -4.19 6.51
CA ALA A 303 -23.30 -4.98 5.88
C ALA A 303 -22.13 -5.28 6.83
N VAL A 304 -21.95 -4.49 7.91
CA VAL A 304 -20.79 -4.58 8.81
C VAL A 304 -20.58 -6.00 9.38
N PRO A 305 -21.60 -6.71 9.90
CA PRO A 305 -21.38 -8.06 10.42
C PRO A 305 -20.89 -9.05 9.36
N ASP A 306 -21.39 -8.96 8.13
CA ASP A 306 -20.95 -9.82 7.03
C ASP A 306 -19.51 -9.48 6.60
N HIS A 307 -19.16 -8.20 6.56
CA HIS A 307 -17.79 -7.75 6.27
C HIS A 307 -16.80 -8.22 7.35
N LEU A 308 -17.13 -8.07 8.63
CA LEU A 308 -16.27 -8.55 9.74
C LEU A 308 -16.09 -10.08 9.72
N ARG A 309 -17.12 -10.84 9.30
CA ARG A 309 -16.98 -12.28 9.09
C ARG A 309 -16.06 -12.62 7.93
N ALA A 310 -16.15 -11.86 6.83
CA ALA A 310 -15.23 -12.04 5.70
C ALA A 310 -13.77 -11.77 6.10
N VAL A 311 -13.50 -10.72 6.91
CA VAL A 311 -12.17 -10.50 7.49
C VAL A 311 -11.73 -11.72 8.31
N GLY A 312 -12.54 -12.19 9.26
CA GLY A 312 -12.21 -13.37 10.06
C GLY A 312 -12.00 -14.65 9.22
N GLU A 313 -12.69 -14.80 8.09
CA GLU A 313 -12.46 -15.89 7.13
C GLU A 313 -11.12 -15.75 6.39
N HIS A 314 -10.70 -14.52 6.07
CA HIS A 314 -9.40 -14.22 5.49
C HIS A 314 -8.27 -14.54 6.47
N GLU A 315 -8.37 -14.09 7.73
CA GLU A 315 -7.37 -14.40 8.77
C GLU A 315 -7.21 -15.91 8.98
N ALA A 316 -8.32 -16.64 8.97
CA ALA A 316 -8.27 -18.10 9.04
C ALA A 316 -7.57 -18.73 7.83
N ALA A 317 -7.74 -18.17 6.63
CA ALA A 317 -7.07 -18.60 5.41
C ALA A 317 -5.57 -18.27 5.42
N HIS A 318 -5.17 -17.11 5.95
CA HIS A 318 -3.78 -16.73 6.15
C HIS A 318 -3.07 -17.70 7.11
N VAL A 319 -3.68 -17.97 8.29
CA VAL A 319 -3.17 -18.97 9.26
C VAL A 319 -2.93 -20.32 8.56
N SER A 320 -3.92 -20.81 7.80
CA SER A 320 -3.79 -22.09 7.08
C SER A 320 -2.64 -22.06 6.08
N SER A 321 -2.53 -21.00 5.29
CA SER A 321 -1.53 -20.86 4.23
C SER A 321 -0.11 -20.76 4.77
N LEU A 322 0.09 -19.98 5.84
CA LEU A 322 1.39 -19.85 6.51
C LEU A 322 1.79 -21.15 7.20
N THR A 323 0.86 -21.82 7.89
CA THR A 323 1.10 -23.13 8.51
C THR A 323 1.59 -24.14 7.48
N ASP A 324 0.86 -24.28 6.37
CA ASP A 324 1.21 -25.20 5.28
C ASP A 324 2.57 -24.84 4.68
N THR A 325 2.89 -23.56 4.53
CA THR A 325 4.17 -23.10 3.97
C THR A 325 5.34 -23.41 4.90
N ILE A 326 5.18 -23.20 6.21
CA ILE A 326 6.20 -23.53 7.21
C ILE A 326 6.51 -25.04 7.19
N GLU A 327 5.48 -25.89 7.20
CA GLU A 327 5.65 -27.35 7.15
C GLU A 327 6.33 -27.81 5.85
N GLN A 328 5.97 -27.21 4.71
CA GLN A 328 6.60 -27.50 3.41
C GLN A 328 8.08 -27.15 3.38
N LEU A 329 8.48 -26.09 4.08
CA LEU A 329 9.88 -25.70 4.26
C LEU A 329 10.60 -26.54 5.33
N GLY A 330 9.90 -27.47 6.00
CA GLY A 330 10.43 -28.34 7.04
C GLY A 330 10.61 -27.64 8.40
N GLY A 331 9.94 -26.50 8.60
CA GLY A 331 9.84 -25.83 9.89
C GLY A 331 8.71 -26.41 10.75
N ASP A 332 8.72 -26.05 12.03
CA ASP A 332 7.62 -26.31 12.96
C ASP A 332 6.77 -25.03 13.07
N PRO A 333 5.47 -25.05 12.70
CA PRO A 333 4.58 -23.91 12.88
C PRO A 333 4.36 -23.58 14.36
N VAL A 334 4.39 -22.29 14.69
CA VAL A 334 4.01 -21.78 16.00
C VAL A 334 2.54 -22.11 16.26
N SER A 335 2.21 -22.46 17.50
CA SER A 335 0.82 -22.71 17.91
C SER A 335 0.15 -21.40 18.29
N GLU A 336 -1.16 -21.32 18.06
CA GLU A 336 -2.03 -20.27 18.59
C GLU A 336 -1.83 -20.11 20.11
N ALA A 337 -1.74 -18.85 20.58
CA ALA A 337 -1.58 -18.51 21.99
C ALA A 337 -2.94 -18.29 22.67
N GLU A 338 -2.95 -18.04 23.99
CA GLU A 338 -4.14 -17.53 24.67
C GLU A 338 -4.12 -16.00 24.70
N TYR A 339 -5.26 -15.37 24.38
CA TYR A 339 -5.35 -13.92 24.21
C TYR A 339 -6.32 -13.25 25.21
N ASP A 340 -6.04 -11.99 25.56
CA ASP A 340 -6.95 -11.07 26.25
C ASP A 340 -6.95 -9.73 25.52
N PHE A 341 -8.05 -9.48 24.78
CA PHE A 341 -8.21 -8.29 23.95
C PHE A 341 -8.78 -7.08 24.68
N GLY A 342 -9.27 -7.25 25.91
CA GLY A 342 -9.71 -6.17 26.79
C GLY A 342 -10.91 -5.31 26.31
N TYR A 343 -11.61 -5.67 25.23
CA TYR A 343 -12.82 -4.96 24.79
C TYR A 343 -14.05 -5.39 25.61
N GLU A 344 -14.95 -4.44 25.91
CA GLU A 344 -16.23 -4.73 26.59
C GLU A 344 -17.43 -4.39 25.68
N THR A 345 -17.22 -3.57 24.66
CA THR A 345 -18.27 -3.06 23.76
C THR A 345 -17.95 -3.29 22.28
N PRO A 346 -18.96 -3.32 21.39
CA PRO A 346 -18.74 -3.41 19.95
C PRO A 346 -17.84 -2.30 19.38
N SER A 347 -17.93 -1.08 19.92
CA SER A 347 -17.07 0.03 19.48
C SER A 347 -15.62 -0.13 19.94
N GLU A 348 -15.37 -0.67 21.13
CA GLU A 348 -14.02 -1.03 21.55
C GLU A 348 -13.46 -2.18 20.70
N PHE A 349 -14.29 -3.18 20.35
CA PHE A 349 -13.91 -4.22 19.40
C PHE A 349 -13.50 -3.64 18.05
N LEU A 350 -14.32 -2.77 17.43
CA LEU A 350 -13.94 -2.10 16.17
C LEU A 350 -12.66 -1.26 16.28
N GLY A 351 -12.41 -0.63 17.43
CA GLY A 351 -11.18 0.11 17.68
C GLY A 351 -9.94 -0.79 17.83
N VAL A 352 -10.08 -1.95 18.47
CA VAL A 352 -8.99 -2.94 18.54
C VAL A 352 -8.74 -3.56 17.16
N ALA A 353 -9.80 -3.87 16.41
CA ALA A 353 -9.71 -4.37 15.04
C ALA A 353 -8.88 -3.41 14.16
N GLN A 354 -9.23 -2.13 14.18
CA GLN A 354 -8.47 -1.08 13.49
C GLN A 354 -6.99 -1.09 13.88
N ALA A 355 -6.67 -1.21 15.17
CA ALA A 355 -5.29 -1.17 15.64
C ALA A 355 -4.49 -2.40 15.19
N LEU A 356 -5.09 -3.59 15.24
CA LEU A 356 -4.45 -4.83 14.81
C LEU A 356 -4.11 -4.79 13.33
N GLU A 357 -5.07 -4.45 12.48
CA GLU A 357 -4.93 -4.50 11.03
C GLU A 357 -3.92 -3.48 10.51
N ASN A 358 -3.91 -2.26 11.08
CA ASN A 358 -2.85 -1.30 10.77
C ASN A 358 -1.47 -1.77 11.26
N THR A 359 -1.41 -2.53 12.37
CA THR A 359 -0.17 -3.17 12.83
C THR A 359 0.25 -4.31 11.89
N GLY A 360 -0.70 -5.10 11.37
CA GLY A 360 -0.50 -6.13 10.35
C GLY A 360 0.14 -5.57 9.09
N VAL A 361 -0.44 -4.52 8.52
CA VAL A 361 0.13 -3.79 7.36
C VAL A 361 1.58 -3.39 7.61
N ALA A 362 1.85 -2.69 8.73
CA ALA A 362 3.19 -2.23 9.04
C ALA A 362 4.18 -3.38 9.31
N ALA A 363 3.71 -4.50 9.87
CA ALA A 363 4.48 -5.71 10.13
C ALA A 363 4.90 -6.41 8.84
N TYR A 364 3.97 -6.62 7.89
CA TYR A 364 4.26 -7.22 6.60
C TYR A 364 5.24 -6.36 5.80
N LYS A 365 5.00 -5.04 5.72
CA LYS A 365 5.93 -4.11 5.09
C LYS A 365 7.33 -4.18 5.71
N GLY A 366 7.43 -4.14 7.04
CA GLY A 366 8.70 -4.18 7.75
C GLY A 366 9.46 -5.51 7.59
N ALA A 367 8.75 -6.61 7.38
CA ALA A 367 9.34 -7.93 7.16
C ALA A 367 9.72 -8.18 5.68
N ALA A 368 9.12 -7.48 4.71
CA ALA A 368 9.34 -7.67 3.27
C ALA A 368 10.82 -7.81 2.85
N PRO A 369 11.77 -6.96 3.28
CA PRO A 369 13.18 -7.07 2.89
C PRO A 369 13.94 -8.23 3.57
N THR A 370 13.26 -9.04 4.39
CA THR A 370 13.85 -10.17 5.13
C THR A 370 13.46 -11.55 4.62
N VAL A 371 12.66 -11.62 3.55
CA VAL A 371 12.14 -12.87 2.97
C VAL A 371 12.90 -13.28 1.71
N SER A 372 13.82 -14.23 1.85
CA SER A 372 14.69 -14.67 0.75
C SER A 372 13.96 -15.57 -0.25
N ASN A 373 13.09 -16.47 0.21
CA ASN A 373 12.35 -17.39 -0.65
C ASN A 373 11.24 -16.69 -1.45
N ASP A 374 11.27 -16.85 -2.79
CA ASP A 374 10.30 -16.23 -3.71
C ASP A 374 8.85 -16.65 -3.46
N ALA A 375 8.60 -17.93 -3.18
CA ALA A 375 7.24 -18.40 -2.93
C ALA A 375 6.68 -17.80 -1.63
N VAL A 376 7.53 -17.66 -0.62
CA VAL A 376 7.16 -17.01 0.65
C VAL A 376 6.89 -15.53 0.44
N PHE A 377 7.76 -14.84 -0.30
CA PHE A 377 7.59 -13.42 -0.58
C PHE A 377 6.32 -13.15 -1.39
N ASN A 378 6.04 -13.96 -2.41
CA ASN A 378 4.84 -13.82 -3.23
C ASN A 378 3.56 -14.01 -2.42
N ALA A 379 3.54 -14.97 -1.49
CA ALA A 379 2.39 -15.13 -0.59
C ALA A 379 2.25 -13.93 0.36
N ALA A 380 3.37 -13.47 0.94
CA ALA A 380 3.36 -12.37 1.90
C ALA A 380 2.93 -11.04 1.26
N ILE A 381 3.37 -10.73 0.04
CA ILE A 381 2.97 -9.48 -0.62
C ILE A 381 1.48 -9.49 -0.99
N SER A 382 0.92 -10.64 -1.36
CA SER A 382 -0.53 -10.74 -1.64
C SER A 382 -1.40 -10.69 -0.37
N ILE A 383 -0.90 -11.17 0.77
CA ILE A 383 -1.58 -10.99 2.07
C ILE A 383 -1.50 -9.52 2.49
N HIS A 384 -0.33 -8.89 2.30
CA HIS A 384 -0.11 -7.50 2.69
C HIS A 384 -1.12 -6.49 2.11
N SER A 385 -1.58 -6.66 0.87
CA SER A 385 -2.65 -5.80 0.33
C SER A 385 -4.03 -6.10 0.92
N VAL A 386 -4.31 -7.36 1.28
CA VAL A 386 -5.56 -7.74 1.96
C VAL A 386 -5.64 -7.08 3.34
N GLU A 387 -4.57 -7.16 4.13
CA GLU A 387 -4.42 -6.43 5.41
C GLU A 387 -4.68 -4.92 5.23
N ALA A 388 -4.16 -4.34 4.16
CA ALA A 388 -4.31 -2.92 3.88
C ALA A 388 -5.76 -2.55 3.50
N ARG A 389 -6.48 -3.43 2.80
CA ARG A 389 -7.92 -3.25 2.53
C ARG A 389 -8.75 -3.38 3.82
N HIS A 390 -8.44 -4.35 4.68
CA HIS A 390 -9.08 -4.49 5.99
C HIS A 390 -8.86 -3.23 6.84
N ALA A 391 -7.61 -2.76 6.92
CA ALA A 391 -7.23 -1.55 7.64
C ALA A 391 -7.93 -0.31 7.10
N SER A 392 -8.07 -0.17 5.77
CA SER A 392 -8.85 0.92 5.15
C SER A 392 -10.32 0.89 5.56
N PHE A 393 -10.96 -0.28 5.49
CA PHE A 393 -12.34 -0.46 5.90
C PHE A 393 -12.56 -0.14 7.38
N LEU A 394 -11.69 -0.61 8.27
CA LEU A 394 -11.82 -0.38 9.70
C LEU A 394 -11.45 1.03 10.12
N ASN A 395 -10.52 1.67 9.40
CA ASN A 395 -10.27 3.10 9.54
C ASN A 395 -11.52 3.90 9.23
N GLU A 396 -12.18 3.59 8.10
CA GLU A 396 -13.46 4.19 7.72
C GLU A 396 -14.49 3.93 8.82
N LEU A 397 -14.79 2.68 9.21
CA LEU A 397 -15.80 2.37 10.24
C LEU A 397 -15.59 3.10 11.58
N ASN A 398 -14.36 3.44 11.94
CA ASN A 398 -14.02 4.18 13.14
C ASN A 398 -13.98 5.71 12.94
N ALA A 399 -14.51 6.21 11.82
CA ALA A 399 -14.53 7.61 11.42
C ALA A 399 -13.14 8.27 11.42
N THR A 400 -12.15 7.53 10.92
CA THR A 400 -10.79 8.01 10.68
C THR A 400 -10.44 7.91 9.20
N ALA A 401 -9.40 8.60 8.75
CA ALA A 401 -9.02 8.59 7.35
C ALA A 401 -8.68 7.15 6.88
N PRO A 402 -9.33 6.61 5.83
CA PRO A 402 -9.11 5.24 5.36
C PRO A 402 -7.65 4.97 4.94
N PHE A 403 -7.03 5.98 4.34
CA PHE A 403 -5.63 6.03 3.90
C PHE A 403 -4.99 7.32 4.43
N PRO A 404 -4.46 7.32 5.67
CA PRO A 404 -4.01 8.56 6.32
C PRO A 404 -2.73 9.14 5.71
N ASP A 405 -1.90 8.28 5.10
CA ASP A 405 -0.58 8.62 4.58
C ASP A 405 -0.43 8.14 3.13
N GLY A 406 0.38 8.86 2.34
CA GLY A 406 0.67 8.48 0.95
C GLY A 406 1.67 7.33 0.81
N VAL A 407 2.36 6.95 1.89
CA VAL A 407 3.18 5.74 1.97
C VAL A 407 3.03 5.23 3.40
N ASP A 408 2.55 4.00 3.59
CA ASP A 408 2.45 3.42 4.95
C ASP A 408 3.84 3.23 5.54
N GLU A 409 4.04 3.47 6.84
CA GLU A 409 5.35 3.29 7.47
C GLU A 409 5.56 1.84 7.97
N PRO A 410 6.78 1.27 7.86
CA PRO A 410 7.06 -0.07 8.36
C PRO A 410 7.24 -0.06 9.88
N MET A 411 6.93 -1.18 10.52
CA MET A 411 7.34 -1.44 11.91
C MET A 411 8.38 -2.56 11.97
N THR A 412 9.33 -2.44 12.89
CA THR A 412 10.26 -3.52 13.17
C THR A 412 9.54 -4.67 13.89
N MET A 413 10.05 -5.90 13.74
CA MET A 413 9.52 -7.06 14.48
C MET A 413 9.54 -6.87 16.00
N GLU A 414 10.42 -6.02 16.53
CA GLU A 414 10.46 -5.69 17.97
C GLU A 414 9.27 -4.82 18.37
N GLU A 415 9.01 -3.75 17.63
CA GLU A 415 7.88 -2.85 17.89
C GLU A 415 6.54 -3.59 17.72
N VAL A 416 6.41 -4.42 16.68
CA VAL A 416 5.20 -5.23 16.47
C VAL A 416 5.00 -6.21 17.62
N ARG A 417 6.07 -6.87 18.10
CA ARG A 417 5.96 -7.75 19.29
C ARG A 417 5.59 -6.98 20.56
N GLU A 418 6.03 -5.74 20.71
CA GLU A 418 5.63 -4.90 21.84
C GLU A 418 4.15 -4.56 21.79
N ILE A 419 3.57 -4.36 20.60
CA ILE A 419 2.12 -4.13 20.41
C ILE A 419 1.34 -5.43 20.58
N ALA A 420 1.62 -6.44 19.75
CA ALA A 420 0.91 -7.71 19.75
C ALA A 420 1.03 -8.45 21.11
N GLY A 421 2.19 -8.34 21.76
CA GLY A 421 2.46 -8.97 23.05
C GLY A 421 1.61 -8.43 24.21
N GLN A 422 0.89 -7.31 24.03
CA GLN A 422 -0.05 -6.78 25.02
C GLN A 422 -1.27 -7.67 25.19
N PHE A 423 -1.62 -8.41 24.13
CA PHE A 423 -2.79 -9.27 24.08
C PHE A 423 -2.47 -10.72 24.45
N ILE A 424 -1.19 -11.13 24.43
CA ILE A 424 -0.78 -12.52 24.66
C ILE A 424 -0.67 -12.81 26.17
N VAL A 425 -1.40 -13.82 26.66
CA VAL A 425 -1.47 -14.18 28.08
C VAL A 425 -0.65 -15.43 28.42
N GLU A 426 -0.75 -16.50 27.64
CA GLU A 426 -0.04 -17.78 27.85
C GLU A 426 0.54 -18.39 26.56
#